data_AF-A0A2V9B0N0-F1
#
_entry.id   AF-A0A2V9B0N0-F1
#
_cell.length_a   1.000
_cell.length_b   1.000
_cell.length_c   1.000
_cell.angle_alpha   90.00
_cell.angle_beta   90.00
_cell.angle_gamma   90.00
#
_symmetry.space_group_name_H-M   'P 1'
#
loop_
_entity.id
_entity.type
_entity.pdbx_description
1 polymer ?
#
loop_
_entity_poly.entity_id
_entity_poly.type
_entity_poly.pdbx_seq_one_letter_code
_entity_poly.pdbx_strand_id
1 'polypeptide(L)'
;MTDNNGLAGDSRTGGHHIITIAEEMARGLSPAFVITQASARSTPTSGNEYKVVNWLRAGAIIAQIDPVAAGYLSVDKQGNFRLPPLRQLGNTVNLNDAGQTNVLAEYVLHNLSDADFTYSGPAVVAVNTVLQALAAQFGVNPADPNYLLNFRNPVFSYLTAERLLIIYSEKGSDGVKVEVQKLRDASVI
;
A
#
# COMPACT_ATOMS: atom_id res chain seq x y z
N MET A 1 -2.55 5.61 19.57
CA MET A 1 -2.03 6.09 18.27
C MET A 1 -2.94 7.18 17.77
N THR A 2 -2.37 8.12 17.01
CA THR A 2 -3.08 9.33 16.65
C THR A 2 -2.99 9.66 15.16
N ASP A 3 -3.95 10.46 14.70
CA ASP A 3 -3.89 11.16 13.41
C ASP A 3 -2.93 12.37 13.47
N ASN A 4 -2.93 13.20 12.43
CA ASN A 4 -2.08 14.40 12.33
C ASN A 4 -2.48 15.55 13.26
N ASN A 5 -3.64 15.46 13.91
CA ASN A 5 -4.19 16.47 14.82
C ASN A 5 -4.24 15.97 16.28
N GLY A 6 -3.74 14.76 16.56
CA GLY A 6 -3.72 14.17 17.90
C GLY A 6 -4.99 13.40 18.29
N LEU A 7 -5.96 13.23 17.38
CA LEU A 7 -7.15 12.40 17.58
C LEU A 7 -6.86 10.94 17.25
N ALA A 8 -7.81 10.02 17.43
CA ALA A 8 -7.60 8.60 17.13
C ALA A 8 -7.30 8.35 15.64
N GLY A 9 -6.18 7.68 15.35
CA GLY A 9 -5.76 7.32 13.98
C GLY A 9 -4.57 6.35 13.97
N ASP A 10 -4.30 5.69 12.83
CA ASP A 10 -3.14 4.82 12.64
C ASP A 10 -2.40 5.18 11.35
N SER A 11 -1.15 5.62 11.50
CA SER A 11 -0.24 5.95 10.39
C SER A 11 0.98 5.01 10.32
N ARG A 12 1.00 3.89 11.07
CA ARG A 12 2.17 2.99 11.11
C ARG A 12 2.39 2.26 9.79
N THR A 13 1.31 1.79 9.17
CA THR A 13 1.37 1.06 7.90
C THR A 13 1.69 2.02 6.76
N GLY A 14 2.91 1.94 6.24
CA GLY A 14 3.38 2.77 5.12
C GLY A 14 4.59 3.65 5.42
N GLY A 15 4.96 3.78 6.70
CA GLY A 15 6.09 4.60 7.14
C GLY A 15 7.49 4.09 6.76
N HIS A 16 7.63 3.03 5.96
CA HIS A 16 8.96 2.54 5.56
C HIS A 16 9.65 3.43 4.51
N HIS A 17 8.91 4.33 3.86
CA HIS A 17 9.48 5.33 2.96
C HIS A 17 9.88 6.64 3.67
N ILE A 18 9.70 6.78 4.99
CA ILE A 18 9.95 8.06 5.68
C ILE A 18 11.42 8.52 5.50
N ILE A 19 12.38 7.60 5.45
CA ILE A 19 13.79 7.92 5.18
C ILE A 19 13.95 8.41 3.74
N THR A 20 13.30 7.77 2.77
CA THR A 20 13.30 8.22 1.37
C THR A 20 12.68 9.61 1.26
N ILE A 21 11.54 9.86 1.89
CA ILE A 21 10.89 11.18 1.93
C ILE A 21 11.84 12.23 2.52
N ALA A 22 12.51 11.92 3.63
CA ALA A 22 13.48 12.83 4.25
C ALA A 22 14.66 13.15 3.31
N GLU A 23 15.21 12.15 2.63
CA GLU A 23 16.30 12.31 1.66
C GLU A 23 15.86 13.17 0.47
N GLU A 24 14.67 12.91 -0.09
CA GLU A 24 14.10 13.69 -1.19
C GLU A 24 13.86 15.15 -0.80
N MET A 25 13.36 15.37 0.42
CA MET A 25 13.19 16.69 1.01
C MET A 25 14.51 17.42 1.20
N ALA A 26 15.53 16.75 1.75
CA ALA A 26 16.87 17.30 1.95
C ALA A 26 17.56 17.67 0.64
N ARG A 27 17.25 16.95 -0.45
CA ARG A 27 17.70 17.26 -1.82
C ARG A 27 16.90 18.37 -2.50
N GLY A 28 15.83 18.86 -1.88
CA GLY A 28 14.97 19.90 -2.45
C GLY A 28 14.17 19.44 -3.67
N LEU A 29 13.78 18.15 -3.74
CA LEU A 29 12.92 17.67 -4.80
C LEU A 29 11.54 18.34 -4.73
N SER A 30 10.86 18.46 -5.87
CA SER A 30 9.59 19.18 -5.92
C SER A 30 8.53 18.60 -4.97
N PRO A 31 7.69 19.43 -4.31
CA PRO A 31 6.62 18.93 -3.46
C PRO A 31 5.68 17.93 -4.15
N ALA A 32 5.38 18.15 -5.43
CA ALA A 32 4.54 17.23 -6.20
C ALA A 32 5.14 15.82 -6.26
N PHE A 33 6.46 15.72 -6.42
CA PHE A 33 7.17 14.44 -6.44
C PHE A 33 7.18 13.78 -5.06
N VAL A 34 7.59 14.51 -4.02
CA VAL A 34 7.71 13.96 -2.66
C VAL A 34 6.37 13.51 -2.10
N ILE A 35 5.30 14.28 -2.31
CA ILE A 35 3.94 13.90 -1.88
C ILE A 35 3.44 12.68 -2.68
N THR A 36 3.82 12.56 -3.95
CA THR A 36 3.53 11.36 -4.75
C THR A 36 4.17 10.13 -4.12
N GLN A 37 5.47 10.18 -3.81
CA GLN A 37 6.19 9.08 -3.15
C GLN A 37 5.58 8.74 -1.79
N ALA A 38 5.25 9.76 -0.99
CA ALA A 38 4.56 9.58 0.29
C ALA A 38 3.18 8.90 0.15
N SER A 39 2.52 9.04 -1.01
CA SER A 39 1.20 8.46 -1.27
C SER A 39 1.24 6.97 -1.64
N ALA A 40 2.42 6.37 -1.85
CA ALA A 40 2.59 4.96 -2.21
C ALA A 40 1.74 4.00 -1.35
N ARG A 41 1.67 4.26 -0.04
CA ARG A 41 1.05 3.36 0.93
C ARG A 41 -0.33 3.78 1.41
N SER A 42 -0.82 4.92 0.93
CA SER A 42 -2.20 5.34 1.11
C SER A 42 -2.51 6.46 0.14
N THR A 43 -3.55 6.30 -0.67
CA THR A 43 -4.14 7.43 -1.38
C THR A 43 -4.64 8.45 -0.33
N PRO A 44 -4.30 9.76 -0.45
CA PRO A 44 -4.69 10.79 0.52
C PRO A 44 -6.14 11.26 0.29
N THR A 45 -7.07 10.33 0.14
CA THR A 45 -8.51 10.61 -0.03
C THR A 45 -9.32 9.74 0.93
N SER A 46 -10.64 9.95 0.98
CA SER A 46 -11.56 9.15 1.82
C SER A 46 -11.13 9.10 3.29
N GLY A 47 -10.68 10.24 3.82
CA GLY A 47 -10.25 10.38 5.21
C GLY A 47 -8.83 9.91 5.52
N ASN A 48 -8.02 9.53 4.52
CA ASN A 48 -6.65 9.05 4.75
C ASN A 48 -5.55 10.11 4.60
N GLU A 49 -5.90 11.37 4.31
CA GLU A 49 -4.92 12.47 4.15
C GLU A 49 -3.95 12.56 5.34
N TYR A 50 -4.44 12.36 6.56
CA TYR A 50 -3.63 12.45 7.78
C TYR A 50 -2.42 11.52 7.77
N LYS A 51 -2.50 10.35 7.10
CA LYS A 51 -1.39 9.40 7.03
C LYS A 51 -0.24 10.00 6.25
N VAL A 52 -0.54 10.51 5.06
CA VAL A 52 0.44 11.15 4.18
C VAL A 52 1.01 12.41 4.84
N VAL A 53 0.17 13.23 5.47
CA VAL A 53 0.62 14.40 6.25
C VAL A 53 1.58 14.01 7.37
N ASN A 54 1.26 12.95 8.12
CA ASN A 54 2.14 12.45 9.19
C ASN A 54 3.48 11.97 8.66
N TRP A 55 3.51 11.29 7.51
CA TRP A 55 4.76 10.82 6.89
C TRP A 55 5.61 11.96 6.36
N LEU A 56 4.99 12.96 5.73
CA LEU A 56 5.67 14.18 5.27
C LEU A 56 6.24 14.96 6.47
N ARG A 57 5.46 15.10 7.54
CA ARG A 57 5.93 15.75 8.78
C ARG A 57 7.09 15.00 9.41
N ALA A 58 7.04 13.66 9.45
CA ALA A 58 8.14 12.84 9.96
C ALA A 58 9.40 12.99 9.08
N GLY A 59 9.25 12.96 7.76
CA GLY A 59 10.35 13.20 6.82
C GLY A 59 10.99 14.57 6.99
N ALA A 60 10.17 15.62 7.14
CA ALA A 60 10.64 16.98 7.34
C ALA A 60 11.38 17.17 8.68
N ILE A 61 10.94 16.50 9.75
CA ILE A 61 11.64 16.48 11.04
C ILE A 61 13.03 15.86 10.88
N ILE A 62 13.13 14.72 10.18
CA ILE A 62 14.41 14.03 9.95
C ILE A 62 15.34 14.88 9.07
N ALA A 63 14.79 15.48 8.01
CA ALA A 63 15.52 16.38 7.12
C ALA A 63 15.84 17.75 7.74
N GLN A 64 15.30 18.05 8.93
CA GLN A 64 15.44 19.33 9.64
C GLN A 64 15.00 20.55 8.81
N ILE A 65 13.90 20.41 8.07
CA ILE A 65 13.32 21.50 7.28
C ILE A 65 11.93 21.90 7.79
N ASP A 66 11.52 23.14 7.52
CA ASP A 66 10.13 23.54 7.68
C ASP A 66 9.30 23.05 6.46
N PRO A 67 8.36 22.10 6.66
CA PRO A 67 7.61 21.52 5.55
C PRO A 67 6.63 22.51 4.92
N VAL A 68 6.21 23.56 5.62
CA VAL A 68 5.31 24.59 5.07
C VAL A 68 6.10 25.58 4.24
N ALA A 69 7.21 26.09 4.77
CA ALA A 69 8.09 27.00 4.03
C ALA A 69 8.65 26.35 2.76
N ALA A 70 8.95 25.05 2.81
CA ALA A 70 9.42 24.28 1.66
C ALA A 70 8.28 23.81 0.72
N GLY A 71 7.01 24.07 1.06
CA GLY A 71 5.86 23.78 0.21
C GLY A 71 5.40 22.31 0.17
N TYR A 72 5.88 21.46 1.09
CA TYR A 72 5.45 20.06 1.23
C TYR A 72 4.15 19.90 2.01
N LEU A 73 3.86 20.85 2.91
CA LEU A 73 2.61 20.95 3.66
C LEU A 73 2.03 22.36 3.54
N SER A 74 0.75 22.49 3.82
CA SER A 74 0.07 23.76 4.04
C SER A 74 -0.62 23.74 5.40
N VAL A 75 -1.04 24.90 5.87
CA VAL A 75 -1.81 25.04 7.10
C VAL A 75 -3.22 25.51 6.73
N ASP A 76 -4.26 24.84 7.24
CA ASP A 76 -5.64 25.29 7.06
C ASP A 76 -6.01 26.40 8.06
N LYS A 77 -7.26 26.90 7.96
CA LYS A 77 -7.75 27.98 8.83
C LYS A 77 -7.78 27.61 10.31
N GLN A 78 -7.75 26.32 10.63
CA GLN A 78 -7.76 25.79 11.99
C GLN A 78 -6.34 25.54 12.51
N GLY A 79 -5.31 25.79 11.72
CA GLY A 79 -3.93 25.55 12.11
C GLY A 79 -3.45 24.11 11.86
N ASN A 80 -4.24 23.27 11.18
CA ASN A 80 -3.88 21.89 10.93
C ASN A 80 -3.05 21.76 9.65
N PHE A 81 -2.10 20.82 9.66
CA PHE A 81 -1.36 20.48 8.45
C PHE A 81 -2.22 19.75 7.45
N ARG A 82 -2.18 20.21 6.20
CA ARG A 82 -2.89 19.66 5.04
C ARG A 82 -1.95 19.51 3.85
N LEU A 83 -2.34 18.69 2.86
CA LEU A 83 -1.64 18.67 1.59
C LEU A 83 -1.80 20.03 0.87
N PRO A 84 -0.71 20.58 0.33
CA PRO A 84 -0.71 21.88 -0.31
C PRO A 84 -1.48 21.85 -1.64
N PRO A 85 -2.13 22.96 -2.02
CA PRO A 85 -2.82 23.09 -3.30
C PRO A 85 -1.79 23.32 -4.42
N LEU A 86 -1.14 22.24 -4.87
CA LEU A 86 -0.10 22.30 -5.89
C LEU A 86 -0.66 22.59 -7.30
N ARG A 87 0.21 23.07 -8.19
CA ARG A 87 -0.11 23.42 -9.59
C ARG A 87 -1.13 24.55 -9.65
N GLN A 88 -2.35 24.27 -10.11
CA GLN A 88 -3.45 25.23 -10.22
C GLN A 88 -4.57 24.92 -9.22
N LEU A 89 -4.38 23.92 -8.34
CA LEU A 89 -5.31 23.66 -7.24
C LEU A 89 -5.36 24.91 -6.35
N GLY A 90 -6.53 25.20 -5.77
CA GLY A 90 -6.69 26.36 -4.88
C GLY A 90 -6.94 27.71 -5.57
N ASN A 91 -6.76 27.86 -6.89
CA ASN A 91 -6.97 29.14 -7.58
C ASN A 91 -8.42 29.66 -7.52
N THR A 92 -9.39 28.76 -7.64
CA THR A 92 -10.83 29.10 -7.65
C THR A 92 -11.58 28.39 -6.52
N VAL A 93 -11.20 27.14 -6.24
CA VAL A 93 -11.80 26.33 -5.20
C VAL A 93 -10.71 25.90 -4.23
N ASN A 94 -10.86 26.28 -2.97
CA ASN A 94 -10.03 25.77 -1.89
C ASN A 94 -10.64 24.46 -1.39
N LEU A 95 -10.05 23.33 -1.79
CA LEU A 95 -10.52 22.00 -1.39
C LEU A 95 -10.40 21.78 0.12
N ASN A 96 -9.32 22.27 0.74
CA ASN A 96 -9.12 22.12 2.19
C ASN A 96 -10.22 22.81 2.98
N ASP A 97 -10.64 24.03 2.57
CA ASP A 97 -11.77 24.77 3.16
C ASP A 97 -13.10 24.04 2.95
N ALA A 98 -13.26 23.32 1.86
CA ALA A 98 -14.43 22.49 1.56
C ALA A 98 -14.39 21.11 2.24
N GLY A 99 -13.42 20.86 3.14
CA GLY A 99 -13.26 19.57 3.82
C GLY A 99 -12.75 18.45 2.91
N GLN A 100 -12.22 18.79 1.74
CA GLN A 100 -11.62 17.85 0.78
C GLN A 100 -10.09 17.96 0.81
N THR A 101 -9.43 16.94 0.28
CA THR A 101 -7.97 16.91 0.16
C THR A 101 -7.54 17.42 -1.21
N ASN A 102 -6.46 18.20 -1.26
CA ASN A 102 -5.78 18.48 -2.53
C ASN A 102 -5.16 17.19 -3.08
N VAL A 103 -5.69 16.71 -4.21
CA VAL A 103 -5.27 15.43 -4.81
C VAL A 103 -4.74 15.67 -6.22
N LEU A 104 -3.60 15.05 -6.52
CA LEU A 104 -3.08 14.91 -7.88
C LEU A 104 -3.28 13.45 -8.33
N ALA A 105 -3.47 13.24 -9.64
CA ALA A 105 -3.67 11.90 -10.20
C ALA A 105 -2.49 10.97 -9.86
N GLU A 106 -1.28 11.54 -9.83
CA GLU A 106 -0.04 10.87 -9.48
C GLU A 106 -0.09 10.20 -8.10
N TYR A 107 -0.80 10.78 -7.14
CA TYR A 107 -0.91 10.22 -5.79
C TYR A 107 -1.66 8.88 -5.83
N VAL A 108 -2.74 8.82 -6.61
CA VAL A 108 -3.55 7.62 -6.81
C VAL A 108 -2.79 6.61 -7.65
N LEU A 109 -2.19 7.04 -8.76
CA LEU A 109 -1.44 6.16 -9.67
C LEU A 109 -0.23 5.55 -8.97
N HIS A 110 0.49 6.32 -8.16
CA HIS A 110 1.62 5.79 -7.41
C HIS A 110 1.17 4.85 -6.30
N ASN A 111 0.08 5.18 -5.59
CA ASN A 111 -0.53 4.26 -4.65
C ASN A 111 -0.93 2.93 -5.32
N LEU A 112 -1.50 2.97 -6.52
CA LEU A 112 -1.82 1.77 -7.30
C LEU A 112 -0.55 1.01 -7.75
N SER A 113 0.53 1.72 -8.07
CA SER A 113 1.80 1.10 -8.48
C SER A 113 2.52 0.39 -7.34
N ASP A 114 2.45 0.93 -6.12
CA ASP A 114 2.96 0.25 -4.92
C ASP A 114 1.95 -0.77 -4.36
N ALA A 115 0.66 -0.57 -4.64
CA ALA A 115 -0.38 -1.53 -4.35
C ALA A 115 -0.34 -2.69 -5.35
N ASP A 116 0.63 -3.59 -5.12
CA ASP A 116 0.50 -5.02 -5.41
C ASP A 116 -0.83 -5.59 -4.84
N PHE A 117 -1.49 -4.86 -3.94
CA PHE A 117 -2.81 -5.15 -3.40
C PHE A 117 -3.97 -5.15 -4.39
N THR A 118 -3.85 -4.53 -5.57
CA THR A 118 -5.01 -4.44 -6.50
C THR A 118 -5.43 -5.81 -7.01
N TYR A 119 -4.47 -6.73 -7.17
CA TYR A 119 -4.74 -8.11 -7.57
C TYR A 119 -4.09 -9.14 -6.66
N SER A 120 -2.83 -8.94 -6.26
CA SER A 120 -2.03 -9.92 -5.53
C SER A 120 -2.52 -10.14 -4.10
N GLY A 121 -3.00 -9.10 -3.43
CA GLY A 121 -3.66 -9.21 -2.12
C GLY A 121 -4.91 -10.10 -2.14
N PRO A 122 -5.94 -9.75 -2.95
CA PRO A 122 -7.10 -10.61 -3.17
C PRO A 122 -6.74 -12.02 -3.64
N ALA A 123 -5.77 -12.16 -4.55
CA ALA A 123 -5.32 -13.45 -5.05
C ALA A 123 -4.72 -14.33 -3.95
N VAL A 124 -3.87 -13.76 -3.08
CA VAL A 124 -3.31 -14.46 -1.93
C VAL A 124 -4.40 -15.03 -1.03
N VAL A 125 -5.42 -14.24 -0.72
CA VAL A 125 -6.52 -14.66 0.17
C VAL A 125 -7.37 -15.72 -0.51
N ALA A 126 -7.84 -15.45 -1.73
CA ALA A 126 -8.72 -16.34 -2.47
C ALA A 126 -8.05 -17.69 -2.77
N VAL A 127 -6.82 -17.69 -3.28
CA VAL A 127 -6.12 -18.92 -3.61
C VAL A 127 -5.70 -19.67 -2.35
N ASN A 128 -5.39 -18.99 -1.24
CA ASN A 128 -5.13 -19.72 0.00
C ASN A 128 -6.35 -20.54 0.44
N THR A 129 -7.58 -20.01 0.30
CA THR A 129 -8.81 -20.78 0.56
C THR A 129 -8.90 -22.02 -0.34
N VAL A 130 -8.56 -21.88 -1.63
CA VAL A 130 -8.54 -23.01 -2.57
C VAL A 130 -7.47 -24.04 -2.18
N LEU A 131 -6.26 -23.60 -1.81
CA LEU A 131 -5.19 -24.48 -1.37
C LEU A 131 -5.55 -25.24 -0.09
N GLN A 132 -6.22 -24.59 0.87
CA GLN A 132 -6.69 -25.25 2.09
C GLN A 132 -7.71 -26.36 1.77
N ALA A 133 -8.61 -26.14 0.79
CA ALA A 133 -9.56 -27.14 0.35
C ALA A 133 -8.89 -28.32 -0.39
N LEU A 134 -7.75 -28.09 -1.05
CA LEU A 134 -7.00 -29.11 -1.78
C LEU A 134 -5.92 -29.80 -0.92
N ALA A 135 -5.53 -29.21 0.21
CA ALA A 135 -4.35 -29.61 0.99
C ALA A 135 -4.32 -31.10 1.35
N ALA A 136 -5.47 -31.67 1.75
CA ALA A 136 -5.58 -33.09 2.11
C ALA A 136 -5.22 -34.03 0.95
N GLN A 137 -5.43 -33.63 -0.30
CA GLN A 137 -5.06 -34.40 -1.49
C GLN A 137 -3.53 -34.49 -1.68
N PHE A 138 -2.79 -33.57 -1.08
CA PHE A 138 -1.33 -33.53 -1.07
C PHE A 138 -0.75 -34.02 0.28
N GLY A 139 -1.59 -34.59 1.15
CA GLY A 139 -1.17 -35.06 2.47
C GLY A 139 -0.86 -33.94 3.46
N VAL A 140 -1.36 -32.72 3.22
CA VAL A 140 -1.12 -31.54 4.06
C VAL A 140 -2.37 -31.22 4.88
N ASN A 141 -2.18 -30.95 6.18
CA ASN A 141 -3.24 -30.45 7.05
C ASN A 141 -3.20 -28.90 7.07
N PRO A 142 -4.26 -28.19 6.64
CA PRO A 142 -4.27 -26.73 6.64
C PRO A 142 -4.26 -26.10 8.05
N ALA A 143 -4.57 -26.88 9.10
CA ALA A 143 -4.46 -26.45 10.49
C ALA A 143 -3.05 -26.66 11.08
N ASP A 144 -2.12 -27.28 10.34
CA ASP A 144 -0.73 -27.44 10.79
C ASP A 144 -0.05 -26.07 10.89
N PRO A 145 0.66 -25.76 12.00
CA PRO A 145 1.41 -24.51 12.13
C PRO A 145 2.39 -24.25 10.98
N ASN A 146 2.89 -25.30 10.32
CA ASN A 146 3.81 -25.22 9.21
C ASN A 146 3.13 -25.23 7.83
N TYR A 147 1.79 -25.24 7.75
CA TYR A 147 1.05 -25.18 6.46
C TYR A 147 1.54 -24.03 5.57
N LEU A 148 1.75 -22.85 6.17
CA LEU A 148 2.25 -21.69 5.44
C LEU A 148 3.66 -21.92 4.93
N LEU A 149 4.56 -22.41 5.80
CA LEU A 149 5.98 -22.56 5.48
C LEU A 149 6.25 -23.69 4.47
N ASN A 150 5.59 -24.83 4.64
CA ASN A 150 5.92 -26.06 3.90
C ASN A 150 5.05 -26.28 2.66
N PHE A 151 3.90 -25.60 2.55
CA PHE A 151 2.99 -25.80 1.43
C PHE A 151 2.60 -24.48 0.73
N ARG A 152 1.89 -23.57 1.41
CA ARG A 152 1.35 -22.36 0.76
C ARG A 152 2.45 -21.44 0.25
N ASN A 153 3.49 -21.16 1.04
CA ASN A 153 4.55 -20.24 0.63
C ASN A 153 5.40 -20.83 -0.51
N PRO A 154 5.82 -22.11 -0.48
CA PRO A 154 6.46 -22.74 -1.63
C PRO A 154 5.57 -22.68 -2.89
N VAL A 155 4.29 -23.04 -2.80
CA VAL A 155 3.36 -22.97 -3.94
C VAL A 155 3.32 -21.55 -4.52
N PHE A 156 3.17 -20.52 -3.69
CA PHE A 156 3.13 -19.13 -4.16
C PHE A 156 4.48 -18.63 -4.67
N SER A 157 5.60 -19.11 -4.13
CA SER A 157 6.93 -18.70 -4.59
C SER A 157 7.23 -19.19 -6.01
N TYR A 158 6.73 -20.37 -6.38
CA TYR A 158 6.96 -20.95 -7.71
C TYR A 158 5.87 -20.60 -8.73
N LEU A 159 4.61 -20.45 -8.28
CA LEU A 159 3.48 -20.26 -9.18
C LEU A 159 2.85 -18.88 -9.11
N THR A 160 3.11 -18.07 -8.08
CA THR A 160 2.37 -16.85 -7.70
C THR A 160 0.90 -17.12 -7.33
N ALA A 161 0.32 -16.30 -6.45
CA ALA A 161 -1.10 -16.41 -6.13
C ALA A 161 -1.97 -15.93 -7.30
N GLU A 162 -1.48 -14.94 -8.03
CA GLU A 162 -2.12 -14.24 -9.14
C GLU A 162 -2.37 -15.19 -10.31
N ARG A 163 -1.33 -15.89 -10.76
CA ARG A 163 -1.47 -16.91 -11.81
C ARG A 163 -2.39 -18.03 -11.37
N LEU A 164 -2.31 -18.47 -10.12
CA LEU A 164 -3.20 -19.51 -9.60
C LEU A 164 -4.65 -19.03 -9.53
N LEU A 165 -4.90 -17.76 -9.23
CA LEU A 165 -6.25 -17.18 -9.27
C LEU A 165 -6.80 -17.14 -10.70
N ILE A 166 -5.98 -16.76 -11.69
CA ILE A 166 -6.34 -16.81 -13.12
C ILE A 166 -6.66 -18.25 -13.53
N ILE A 167 -5.85 -19.22 -13.11
CA ILE A 167 -6.11 -20.64 -13.41
C ILE A 167 -7.39 -21.12 -12.73
N TYR A 168 -7.63 -20.71 -11.49
CA TYR A 168 -8.86 -21.04 -10.78
C TYR A 168 -10.10 -20.46 -11.47
N SER A 169 -10.06 -19.21 -11.94
CA SER A 169 -11.19 -18.60 -12.64
C SER A 169 -11.51 -19.28 -13.97
N GLU A 170 -10.50 -19.79 -14.68
CA GLU A 170 -10.68 -20.43 -15.99
C GLU A 170 -10.94 -21.95 -15.91
N LYS A 171 -10.37 -22.63 -14.92
CA LYS A 171 -10.29 -24.10 -14.86
C LYS A 171 -10.75 -24.70 -13.52
N GLY A 172 -11.26 -23.87 -12.61
CA GLY A 172 -11.68 -24.30 -11.28
C GLY A 172 -10.54 -24.87 -10.43
N SER A 173 -10.91 -25.57 -9.36
CA SER A 173 -9.95 -26.18 -8.42
C SER A 173 -9.08 -27.26 -9.06
N ASP A 174 -9.57 -27.92 -10.11
CA ASP A 174 -8.82 -28.96 -10.82
C ASP A 174 -7.63 -28.36 -11.58
N GLY A 175 -7.81 -27.18 -12.18
CA GLY A 175 -6.70 -26.45 -12.80
C GLY A 175 -5.61 -26.09 -11.80
N VAL A 176 -5.99 -25.61 -10.60
CA VAL A 176 -5.05 -25.31 -9.52
C VAL A 176 -4.34 -26.58 -9.05
N LYS A 177 -5.09 -27.67 -8.84
CA LYS A 177 -4.55 -28.97 -8.45
C LYS A 177 -3.47 -29.46 -9.42
N VAL A 178 -3.71 -29.35 -10.73
CA VAL A 178 -2.74 -29.76 -11.76
C VAL A 178 -1.43 -28.99 -11.63
N GLU A 179 -1.46 -27.68 -11.41
CA GLU A 179 -0.23 -26.91 -11.23
C GLU A 179 0.49 -27.23 -9.91
N VAL A 180 -0.26 -27.41 -8.82
CA VAL A 180 0.31 -27.81 -7.53
C VAL A 180 0.94 -29.21 -7.60
N GLN A 181 0.31 -30.14 -8.33
CA GLN A 181 0.88 -31.48 -8.55
C GLN A 181 2.24 -31.43 -9.24
N LYS A 182 2.46 -30.52 -10.19
CA LYS A 182 3.78 -30.35 -10.83
C LYS A 182 4.87 -29.99 -9.81
N LEU A 183 4.53 -29.20 -8.78
CA LEU A 183 5.47 -28.87 -7.70
C LEU A 183 5.76 -30.07 -6.81
N ARG A 184 4.73 -30.89 -6.52
CA ARG A 184 4.89 -32.16 -5.80
C ARG A 184 5.80 -33.13 -6.55
N ASP A 185 5.59 -33.27 -7.85
CA ASP A 185 6.40 -34.14 -8.72
C ASP A 185 7.85 -33.65 -8.80
N ALA A 186 8.06 -32.33 -8.71
CA ALA A 186 9.37 -31.70 -8.64
C ALA A 186 9.99 -31.70 -7.21
N SER A 187 9.35 -32.33 -6.22
CA SER A 187 9.79 -32.36 -4.81
C SER A 187 9.97 -30.98 -4.17
N VAL A 188 9.19 -29.99 -4.62
CA VAL A 188 9.16 -28.63 -4.04
C VAL A 188 8.25 -28.58 -2.79
N ILE A 189 7.22 -29.42 -2.76
CA ILE A 189 6.22 -29.56 -1.68
C ILE A 189 5.92 -31.02 -1.37
#